data_AF-A0A955Z3R0-F1
#
_entry.id   AF-A0A955Z3R0-F1
#
_cell.length_a   1.000
_cell.length_b   1.000
_cell.length_c   1.000
_cell.angle_alpha   90.00
_cell.angle_beta   90.00
_cell.angle_gamma   90.00
#
_symmetry.space_group_name_H-M   'P 1'
#
loop_
_entity.id
_entity.type
_entity.pdbx_description
1 polymer ?
#
loop_
_entity_poly.entity_id
_entity_poly.type
_entity_poly.pdbx_seq_one_letter_code
_entity_poly.pdbx_strand_id
1 'polypeptide(L)' 'MATCRECDDEVETLVTLKVGGKARKVCEDCADRLREQAEIAEESESVVQNMMGFKGRR' A
#
# COMPACT_ATOMS: atom_id res chain seq x y z
N MET A 1 14.21 -17.94 -6.61
CA MET A 1 14.34 -16.66 -5.88
C MET A 1 13.43 -15.65 -6.53
N ALA A 2 12.88 -14.73 -5.76
CA ALA A 2 11.99 -13.69 -6.26
C ALA A 2 12.65 -12.32 -6.07
N THR A 3 12.59 -11.49 -7.10
CA THR A 3 13.23 -10.17 -7.06
C THR A 3 12.32 -9.16 -6.36
N CYS A 4 12.87 -8.45 -5.38
CA CYS A 4 12.20 -7.32 -4.74
C CYS A 4 12.05 -6.17 -5.75
N ARG A 5 10.85 -5.63 -5.91
CA ARG A 5 10.60 -4.51 -6.86
C ARG A 5 11.07 -3.13 -6.37
N GLU A 6 11.59 -3.05 -5.15
CA GLU A 6 12.02 -1.78 -4.53
C GLU A 6 13.54 -1.64 -4.51
N CYS A 7 14.26 -2.73 -4.22
CA CYS A 7 15.72 -2.75 -4.16
C CYS A 7 16.38 -3.63 -5.22
N ASP A 8 15.59 -4.32 -6.06
CA ASP A 8 16.06 -5.25 -7.10
C ASP A 8 16.89 -6.44 -6.59
N ASP A 9 16.86 -6.72 -5.28
CA ASP A 9 17.54 -7.87 -4.69
C ASP A 9 16.75 -9.18 -4.86
N GLU A 10 17.48 -10.28 -5.05
CA GLU A 10 16.93 -11.64 -5.03
C GLU A 10 16.70 -12.10 -3.59
N VAL A 11 15.43 -12.30 -3.24
CA VAL A 11 15.02 -12.76 -1.92
C VAL A 11 14.21 -14.05 -2.01
N GLU A 12 14.16 -14.77 -0.89
CA GLU A 12 13.37 -16.00 -0.79
C GLU A 12 11.89 -15.72 -0.52
N THR A 13 11.63 -14.67 0.27
CA THR A 13 10.30 -14.27 0.72
C THR A 13 9.96 -12.87 0.23
N LEU A 14 8.71 -12.71 -0.21
CA LEU A 14 8.15 -11.43 -0.61
C LEU A 14 6.81 -11.24 0.08
N VAL A 15 6.64 -10.11 0.76
CA VAL A 15 5.40 -9.73 1.43
C VAL A 15 4.62 -8.75 0.56
N THR A 16 3.30 -8.80 0.69
CA THR A 16 2.39 -7.88 -0.02
C THR A 16 1.83 -6.89 0.97
N LEU A 17 2.00 -5.60 0.69
CA LEU A 17 1.43 -4.50 1.48
C LEU A 17 0.69 -3.53 0.56
N LYS A 18 -0.24 -2.75 1.11
CA LYS A 18 -0.93 -1.69 0.37
C LYS A 18 -0.24 -0.36 0.63
N VAL A 19 0.09 0.35 -0.45
CA VAL A 19 0.65 1.70 -0.41
C VAL A 19 -0.15 2.55 -1.40
N GLY A 20 -0.83 3.60 -0.92
CA GLY A 20 -1.67 4.47 -1.75
C GLY A 20 -2.77 3.72 -2.50
N GLY A 21 -3.53 2.87 -1.80
CA GLY A 21 -4.62 2.07 -2.36
C GLY A 21 -4.20 0.92 -3.29
N LYS A 22 -2.90 0.77 -3.59
CA LYS A 22 -2.37 -0.26 -4.48
C LYS A 22 -1.54 -1.28 -3.72
N ALA A 23 -1.78 -2.56 -4.01
CA ALA A 23 -0.95 -3.64 -3.47
C ALA A 23 0.42 -3.64 -4.16
N ARG A 24 1.49 -3.60 -3.36
CA ARG A 24 2.89 -3.76 -3.77
C ARG A 24 3.48 -5.00 -3.11
N LYS A 25 4.35 -5.68 -3.85
CA LYS A 25 5.04 -6.90 -3.40
C LYS A 25 6.53 -6.64 -3.33
N VAL A 26 7.10 -6.71 -2.14
CA VAL A 26 8.50 -6.34 -1.83
C VAL A 26 9.05 -7.25 -0.73
N CYS A 27 10.36 -7.21 -0.44
CA CYS A 27 10.96 -7.93 0.68
C CYS A 27 10.52 -7.34 2.03
N GLU A 28 10.78 -8.07 3.12
CA GLU A 28 10.42 -7.65 4.48
C GLU A 28 11.03 -6.29 4.87
N ASP A 29 12.30 -6.07 4.54
CA ASP A 29 12.99 -4.80 4.83
C ASP A 29 12.37 -3.60 4.11
N CYS A 30 11.96 -3.77 2.85
CA CYS A 30 11.30 -2.71 2.08
C CYS A 30 9.85 -2.51 2.51
N ALA A 31 9.19 -3.57 2.99
CA ALA A 31 7.83 -3.49 3.48
C ALA A 31 7.72 -2.61 4.72
N ASP A 32 8.67 -2.70 5.65
CA ASP A 32 8.64 -1.89 6.87
C ASP A 32 8.82 -0.39 6.57
N ARG A 33 9.73 -0.06 5.65
CA ARG A 33 9.91 1.34 5.19
C ARG A 33 8.67 1.89 4.48
N LEU A 34 8.01 1.05 3.68
CA LEU A 34 6.82 1.46 2.93
C LEU A 34 5.56 1.52 3.82
N ARG A 35 5.48 0.71 4.88
CA ARG A 35 4.40 0.78 5.88
C ARG A 35 4.40 2.13 6.60
N GLU A 36 5.57 2.60 7.02
CA GLU A 36 5.73 3.92 7.65
C GLU A 36 5.23 5.06 6.74
N GLN A 37 5.45 4.94 5.43
CA GLN A 37 4.95 5.91 4.45
C GLN A 37 3.45 5.76 4.13
N ALA A 38 2.90 4.54 4.28
CA ALA A 38 1.51 4.24 3.95
C ALA A 38 0.50 4.78 4.96
N GLU A 39 0.90 4.95 6.23
CA GLU A 39 0.04 5.52 7.29
C GLU A 39 -0.42 6.96 6.95
N ILE A 40 0.33 7.68 6.12
CA ILE A 40 0.01 9.05 5.70
C ILE A 40 -1.12 9.09 4.64
N ALA A 41 -1.27 8.02 3.85
CA ALA A 41 -2.22 8.00 2.73
C ALA A 41 -3.64 7.54 3.14
N GLU A 42 -3.77 6.69 4.16
CA GLU A 42 -5.08 6.16 4.59
C GLU A 42 -5.96 7.22 5.28
N GLU A 43 -5.36 8.25 5.86
CA GLU A 43 -6.08 9.44 6.35
C GLU A 43 -6.71 10.27 5.21
N SER A 44 -6.31 10.08 3.95
CA SER A 44 -6.83 10.87 2.82
C SER A 44 -8.02 10.24 2.09
N GLU A 45 -8.08 8.91 1.95
CA GLU A 45 -9.20 8.24 1.25
C GLU A 45 -10.48 8.12 2.10
N SER A 46 -10.36 8.06 3.44
CA SER A 46 -11.52 8.02 4.35
C SER A 46 -12.25 9.37 4.43
N VAL A 47 -11.53 10.50 4.26
CA VAL A 47 -12.12 11.85 4.24
C VAL A 47 -12.87 12.10 2.92
N VAL A 48 -12.36 11.61 1.79
CA VAL A 48 -13.01 11.80 0.49
C VAL A 48 -14.25 10.91 0.32
N GLN A 49 -14.26 9.69 0.87
CA GLN A 49 -15.47 8.84 0.83
C GLN A 49 -16.61 9.34 1.73
N ASN A 50 -16.31 10.04 2.83
CA ASN A 50 -17.36 10.68 3.64
C ASN A 50 -17.97 11.94 2.98
N MET A 51 -17.31 12.55 2.00
CA MET A 51 -17.90 13.64 1.21
C MET A 51 -18.81 13.18 0.07
N MET A 52 -18.80 11.88 -0.28
CA MET A 52 -19.67 11.30 -1.31
C MET A 52 -20.88 10.54 -0.72
N GLY A 53 -21.17 10.72 0.56
CA GLY A 53 -22.26 10.06 1.30
C GLY A 53 -23.69 10.57 1.03
N PHE A 54 -23.98 11.33 -0.03
CA PHE A 54 -25.34 11.89 -0.20
C PHE A 54 -25.86 12.09 -1.63
N LYS A 55 -25.56 11.21 -2.60
CA LYS A 55 -26.41 11.17 -3.82
C LYS A 55 -26.26 9.90 -4.65
N GLY A 56 -27.23 8.99 -4.56
CA GLY A 56 -27.38 7.93 -5.54
C GLY A 56 -27.95 6.61 -5.05
N ARG A 57 -29.04 6.64 -4.27
CA ARG A 57 -29.87 5.44 -4.07
C ARG A 57 -30.60 5.17 -5.40
N ARG A 58 -30.18 4.14 -6.14
CA ARG A 58 -30.98 3.46 -7.15
C ARG A 58 -30.61 1.98 -7.19
#